data_AF-A0A846H9X7-F1
#
_entry.id   AF-A0A846H9X7-F1
#
_cell.length_a   1.000
_cell.length_b   1.000
_cell.length_c   1.000
_cell.angle_alpha   90.00
_cell.angle_beta   90.00
_cell.angle_gamma   90.00
#
_symmetry.space_group_name_H-M   'P 1'
#
loop_
_entity.id
_entity.type
_entity.pdbx_description
1 polymer ?
#
loop_
_entity_poly.entity_id
_entity_poly.type
_entity_poly.pdbx_seq_one_letter_code
_entity_poly.pdbx_strand_id
1 'polypeptide(L)' 'MADKKTINFSGYVWEVRSSGDGGPGPNHWSSDNVWVDQDGYLHLKITQQN' A
#
# COMPACT_ATOMS: atom_id res chain seq x y z
N MET A 1 16.65 -10.59 -2.80
CA MET A 1 16.31 -9.32 -2.12
C MET A 1 14.90 -8.99 -2.58
N ALA A 2 13.92 -8.90 -1.68
CA ALA A 2 12.53 -8.66 -2.11
C ALA A 2 12.44 -7.25 -2.74
N ASP A 3 11.95 -7.18 -3.98
CA ASP A 3 11.71 -5.90 -4.64
C ASP A 3 10.63 -5.13 -3.87
N LYS A 4 11.02 -3.99 -3.30
CA LYS A 4 10.12 -3.12 -2.54
C LYS A 4 9.27 -2.33 -3.52
N LYS A 5 7.94 -2.49 -3.45
CA LYS A 5 7.00 -1.67 -4.24
C LYS A 5 7.06 -0.24 -3.73
N THR A 6 7.15 0.72 -4.65
CA THR A 6 7.10 2.16 -4.33
C THR A 6 5.96 2.86 -5.08
N ILE A 7 5.47 3.97 -4.51
CA ILE A 7 4.50 4.87 -5.16
C ILE A 7 4.99 6.31 -5.09
N ASN A 8 4.64 7.12 -6.09
CA ASN A 8 4.94 8.56 -6.10
C ASN A 8 3.69 9.32 -5.66
N PHE A 9 3.73 9.99 -4.51
CA PHE A 9 2.59 10.75 -4.01
C PHE A 9 3.05 12.02 -3.27
N SER A 10 2.40 13.15 -3.57
CA SER A 10 2.70 14.46 -2.97
C SER A 10 4.17 14.91 -3.13
N GLY A 11 4.81 14.51 -4.24
CA GLY A 11 6.21 14.86 -4.52
C GLY A 11 7.26 13.96 -3.85
N TYR A 12 6.85 12.89 -3.16
CA TYR A 12 7.75 11.94 -2.52
C TYR A 12 7.58 10.52 -3.08
N VAL A 13 8.67 9.74 -3.01
CA VAL A 13 8.66 8.30 -3.25
C VAL A 13 8.39 7.61 -1.91
N TRP A 14 7.27 6.90 -1.81
CA TRP A 14 6.87 6.15 -0.62
C TRP A 14 7.13 4.66 -0.84
N GLU A 15 7.69 4.00 0.17
CA GLU A 15 7.76 2.55 0.21
C GLU A 15 6.41 1.97 0.66
N VAL A 16 5.87 1.03 -0.12
CA VAL A 16 4.65 0.32 0.22
C VAL A 16 4.97 -0.81 1.19
N ARG A 17 4.24 -0.86 2.30
CA ARG A 17 4.19 -2.04 3.16
C ARG A 17 3.44 -3.16 2.42
N SER A 18 4.20 -4.04 1.76
CA SER A 18 3.66 -5.02 0.82
C SER A 18 3.10 -6.29 1.46
N SER A 19 3.49 -6.61 2.70
CA SER A 19 3.13 -7.86 3.36
C SER A 19 3.24 -7.80 4.89
N GLY A 20 2.69 -8.81 5.56
CA GLY A 20 2.83 -9.06 7.00
C GLY A 20 1.71 -8.45 7.83
N ASP A 21 1.73 -8.72 9.13
CA ASP A 21 0.68 -8.28 10.06
C ASP A 21 1.04 -6.96 10.75
N GLY A 22 0.07 -6.09 10.99
CA GLY A 22 0.31 -4.89 11.78
C GLY A 22 -0.91 -4.01 12.01
N GLY A 23 -0.76 -3.11 12.99
CA GLY A 23 -1.83 -2.25 13.47
C GLY A 23 -2.35 -1.22 12.44
N PRO A 24 -3.55 -0.66 12.67
CA PRO A 24 -4.41 -0.89 13.84
C PRO A 24 -5.16 -2.25 13.75
N GLY A 25 -5.02 -3.10 14.77
CA GLY A 25 -5.53 -4.48 14.77
C GLY A 25 -4.63 -5.50 14.03
N PRO A 26 -5.01 -6.78 13.97
CA PRO A 26 -4.28 -7.81 13.22
C PRO A 26 -4.62 -7.73 11.71
N ASN A 27 -4.23 -6.64 11.04
CA ASN A 27 -4.42 -6.53 9.60
C ASN A 27 -3.25 -7.13 8.84
N HIS A 28 -3.55 -7.92 7.82
CA HIS A 28 -2.59 -8.35 6.83
C HIS A 28 -2.42 -7.26 5.75
N TRP A 29 -1.20 -6.77 5.58
CA TRP A 29 -0.89 -5.76 4.58
C TRP A 29 -0.75 -6.39 3.20
N SER A 30 -1.26 -5.70 2.18
CA SER A 30 -1.11 -6.11 0.78
C SER A 30 -0.80 -4.89 -0.09
N SER A 31 0.15 -5.07 -1.00
CA SER A 31 0.48 -4.06 -2.00
C SER A 31 -0.68 -3.72 -2.94
N ASP A 32 -1.67 -4.60 -3.09
CA ASP A 32 -2.81 -4.40 -4.00
C ASP A 32 -3.82 -3.38 -3.46
N ASN A 33 -3.73 -3.07 -2.17
CA ASN A 33 -4.61 -2.16 -1.47
C ASN A 33 -4.12 -0.71 -1.44
N VAL A 34 -3.05 -0.40 -2.20
CA VAL A 34 -2.53 0.96 -2.34
C VAL A 34 -2.07 1.25 -3.77
N TRP A 35 -2.53 2.37 -4.32
CA TRP A 35 -2.09 2.89 -5.61
C TRP A 35 -2.32 4.41 -5.69
N VAL A 36 -1.68 5.03 -6.67
CA VAL A 36 -1.97 6.40 -7.10
C VAL A 36 -2.64 6.30 -8.46
N ASP A 37 -3.79 6.96 -8.64
CA ASP A 37 -4.52 6.93 -9.91
C ASP A 37 -3.94 7.90 -10.95
N GLN A 38 -4.59 7.98 -12.11
CA GLN A 38 -4.16 8.84 -13.23
C GLN A 38 -4.30 10.33 -12.91
N ASP A 39 -5.18 10.70 -11.98
CA ASP A 39 -5.40 12.07 -11.54
C ASP A 39 -4.42 12.48 -10.41
N GLY A 40 -3.61 11.53 -9.92
CA GLY A 40 -2.61 11.77 -8.88
C GLY A 40 -3.13 11.59 -7.45
N TYR A 41 -4.33 11.05 -7.26
CA TYR A 41 -4.89 10.81 -5.93
C TYR A 41 -4.38 9.50 -5.34
N LEU A 42 -4.06 9.51 -4.04
CA LEU A 42 -3.71 8.31 -3.29
C LEU A 42 -4.97 7.55 -2.86
N HIS A 43 -5.01 6.27 -3.18
CA HIS A 43 -6.06 5.36 -2.76
C HIS A 43 -5.52 4.35 -1.75
N LEU A 44 -6.23 4.20 -0.64
CA LEU A 44 -6.03 3.16 0.37
C LEU A 44 -7.31 2.35 0.50
N LYS A 45 -7.21 1.03 0.32
CA LYS A 45 -8.37 0.14 0.30
C LYS A 45 -8.32 -0.84 1.47
N ILE A 46 -9.46 -0.99 2.16
CA ILE A 46 -9.64 -2.07 3.14
C ILE A 46 -10.36 -3.22 2.44
N THR A 47 -9.81 -4.43 2.54
CA THR A 47 -10.38 -5.64 1.94
C THR A 47 -10.37 -6.78 2.94
N GLN A 48 -11.39 -7.63 2.87
CA GLN A 48 -11.36 -8.96 3.48
C GLN A 48 -10.87 -9.97 2.43
N GLN A 49 -9.86 -10.76 2.78
CA GLN A 49 -9.41 -11.90 1.98
C GLN A 49 -9.98 -13.18 2.63
N ASN A 50 -10.49 -14.10 1.81
CA ASN A 50 -11.05 -15.38 2.25
C ASN A 50 -9.98 -16.46 2.32
#